data_AF-A0A845ZF46-F1
#
_entry.id   AF-A0A845ZF46-F1
#
_cell.length_a   1.000
_cell.length_b   1.000
_cell.length_c   1.000
_cell.angle_alpha   90.00
_cell.angle_beta   90.00
_cell.angle_gamma   90.00
#
_symmetry.space_group_name_H-M   'P 1'
#
loop_
_entity.id
_entity.type
_entity.pdbx_description
1 polymer ?
#
loop_
_entity_poly.entity_id
_entity_poly.type
_entity_poly.pdbx_seq_one_letter_code
_entity_poly.pdbx_strand_id
1 'polypeptide(L)' 'MFSMEEFKKSRLYRGMERLGREEGIEEGTLLTKLRVVPLLLEARFTVEEIAQRLELTVEQVQQAAQNQSIQNRE' A
#
# COMPACT_ATOMS: atom_id res chain seq x y z
N MET A 1 3.97 11.01 -38.43
CA MET A 1 4.56 10.26 -37.29
C MET A 1 3.85 10.69 -36.02
N PHE A 2 3.38 9.75 -35.21
CA PHE A 2 2.70 10.06 -33.95
C PHE A 2 3.76 10.46 -32.92
N SER A 3 3.77 11.74 -32.49
CA SER A 3 4.75 12.24 -31.52
C SER A 3 4.32 11.90 -30.10
N MET A 4 5.28 11.68 -29.19
CA MET A 4 5.01 11.47 -27.76
C MET A 4 4.23 12.63 -27.13
N GLU A 5 4.36 13.85 -27.65
CA GLU A 5 3.58 15.00 -27.20
C GLU A 5 2.09 14.90 -27.56
N GLU A 6 1.76 14.33 -28.72
CA GLU A 6 0.37 14.08 -29.15
C GLU A 6 -0.24 12.93 -28.34
N PHE A 7 0.56 11.90 -28.02
CA PHE A 7 0.14 10.80 -27.15
C PHE A 7 -0.21 11.27 -25.74
N LYS A 8 0.61 12.14 -25.13
CA LYS A 8 0.33 12.72 -23.81
C LYS A 8 -0.92 13.61 -23.78
N LYS A 9 -1.26 14.24 -24.91
CA LYS A 9 -2.50 15.02 -25.08
C LYS A 9 -3.72 14.14 -25.37
N SER A 10 -3.56 12.84 -25.60
CA SER A 10 -4.66 11.94 -25.88
C SER A 10 -5.56 11.75 -24.65
N ARG A 11 -6.84 11.45 -24.91
CA ARG A 11 -7.79 11.05 -23.85
C ARG A 11 -7.34 9.77 -23.15
N LEU A 12 -6.63 8.89 -23.86
CA LEU A 12 -6.10 7.64 -23.34
C LEU A 12 -5.04 7.89 -22.27
N TYR A 13 -4.06 8.77 -22.53
CA TYR A 13 -3.01 9.10 -21.56
C TYR A 13 -3.57 9.73 -20.28
N ARG A 14 -4.53 10.66 -20.40
CA ARG A 14 -5.23 11.23 -19.23
C ARG A 14 -6.04 10.19 -18.44
N GLY A 15 -6.57 9.17 -19.12
CA GLY A 15 -7.22 8.03 -18.47
C GLY A 15 -6.22 7.20 -17.68
N MET A 16 -5.07 6.87 -18.29
CA MET A 16 -4.00 6.11 -17.65
C MET A 16 -3.38 6.85 -16.45
N GLU A 17 -3.17 8.17 -16.55
CA GLU A 17 -2.64 8.98 -15.44
C GLU A 17 -3.60 9.00 -14.24
N ARG A 18 -4.91 9.05 -14.51
CA ARG A 18 -5.93 9.02 -13.46
C ARG A 18 -5.99 7.65 -12.80
N LEU A 19 -6.01 6.58 -13.58
CA LEU A 19 -5.97 5.20 -13.09
C LEU A 19 -4.71 4.96 -12.25
N GLY A 20 -3.53 5.35 -12.75
CA GLY A 20 -2.28 5.19 -12.00
C GLY A 20 -2.23 6.01 -10.70
N ARG A 21 -2.91 7.16 -10.65
CA ARG A 21 -3.05 7.93 -9.40
C ARG A 21 -4.00 7.25 -8.42
N GLU A 22 -5.12 6.70 -8.89
CA GLU A 22 -6.08 5.97 -8.06
C GLU A 22 -5.44 4.69 -7.50
N GLU A 23 -4.78 3.90 -8.35
CA GLU A 23 -4.01 2.72 -7.94
C GLU A 23 -2.89 3.10 -6.95
N GLY A 24 -2.15 4.17 -7.20
CA GLY A 24 -1.09 4.63 -6.29
C GLY A 24 -1.60 5.11 -4.93
N ILE A 25 -2.81 5.67 -4.86
CA ILE A 25 -3.46 6.03 -3.59
C ILE A 25 -3.89 4.77 -2.84
N GLU A 26 -4.45 3.79 -3.54
CA GLU A 26 -4.88 2.52 -2.95
C GLU A 26 -3.68 1.71 -2.41
N GLU A 27 -2.63 1.57 -3.22
CA GLU A 27 -1.37 0.94 -2.81
C GLU A 27 -0.70 1.71 -1.66
N GLY A 28 -0.63 3.04 -1.73
CA GLY A 28 -0.05 3.87 -0.68
C GLY A 28 -0.81 3.76 0.65
N THR A 29 -2.13 3.65 0.58
CA THR A 29 -3.00 3.44 1.76
C THR A 29 -2.72 2.06 2.37
N LEU A 30 -2.67 1.00 1.55
CA LEU A 30 -2.36 -0.35 2.00
C LEU A 30 -0.97 -0.43 2.65
N LEU A 31 0.05 0.11 1.99
CA LEU A 31 1.42 0.14 2.50
C LEU A 31 1.52 0.90 3.82
N THR A 32 0.80 2.02 3.96
CA THR A 32 0.78 2.80 5.20
C THR A 32 0.13 2.01 6.33
N LYS A 33 -1.01 1.34 6.07
CA LYS A 33 -1.67 0.46 7.04
C LYS A 33 -0.74 -0.67 7.50
N LEU A 34 -0.03 -1.32 6.58
CA LEU A 34 0.93 -2.38 6.93
C LEU A 34 2.14 -1.87 7.71
N ARG A 35 2.65 -0.67 7.38
CA ARG A 35 3.81 -0.08 8.07
C ARG A 35 3.53 0.28 9.54
N VAL A 36 2.27 0.57 9.91
CA VAL A 36 1.90 0.86 11.30
C VAL A 36 1.60 -0.39 12.12
N VAL A 37 1.44 -1.57 11.50
CA VAL A 37 1.15 -2.84 12.19
C VAL A 37 2.14 -3.11 13.34
N PRO A 38 3.46 -2.98 13.16
CA PRO A 38 4.41 -3.31 14.23
C PRO A 38 4.34 -2.36 15.43
N LEU A 39 4.08 -1.07 15.17
CA LEU A 39 3.85 -0.08 16.22
C LEU A 39 2.59 -0.40 17.04
N LEU A 40 1.54 -0.92 16.39
CA LEU A 40 0.32 -1.35 17.08
C LEU A 40 0.54 -2.62 17.90
N LEU A 41 1.36 -3.56 17.40
CA LEU A 41 1.76 -4.74 18.17
C LEU A 41 2.60 -4.37 19.41
N GLU A 42 3.52 -3.41 19.28
CA GLU A 42 4.26 -2.84 20.41
C GLU A 42 3.33 -2.18 21.44
N ALA A 43 2.29 -1.49 20.97
CA ALA A 43 1.23 -0.91 21.79
C ALA A 43 0.26 -1.95 22.41
N ARG A 44 0.60 -3.25 22.35
CA ARG A 44 -0.14 -4.38 22.95
C ARG A 44 -1.48 -4.71 22.27
N PHE A 45 -1.73 -4.25 21.05
CA PHE A 45 -2.86 -4.74 20.26
C PHE A 45 -2.60 -6.16 19.75
N THR A 46 -3.65 -6.98 19.64
CA THR A 46 -3.52 -8.31 19.03
C THR A 46 -3.56 -8.25 17.51
N VAL A 47 -3.04 -9.28 16.85
CA VAL A 47 -3.05 -9.41 15.39
C VAL A 47 -4.49 -9.35 14.85
N GLU A 48 -5.44 -9.97 15.55
CA GLU A 48 -6.86 -9.99 15.20
C GLU A 48 -7.51 -8.61 15.33
N GLU A 49 -7.20 -7.86 16.39
CA GLU A 49 -7.70 -6.50 16.59
C GLU A 49 -7.16 -5.55 15.52
N ILE A 50 -5.88 -5.68 15.16
CA ILE A 50 -5.26 -4.87 14.12
C ILE A 50 -5.87 -5.20 12.76
N ALA A 51 -6.07 -6.48 12.45
CA ALA A 51 -6.73 -6.93 11.23
C ALA A 51 -8.13 -6.33 11.10
N GLN A 52 -8.94 -6.39 12.16
CA GLN A 52 -10.28 -5.78 12.14
C GLN A 52 -10.25 -4.25 12.01
N ARG A 53 -9.37 -3.56 12.74
CA ARG A 53 -9.34 -2.08 12.75
C ARG A 53 -8.75 -1.47 11.48
N LEU A 54 -7.79 -2.14 10.86
CA LEU A 54 -7.16 -1.68 9.62
C LEU A 54 -7.84 -2.24 8.37
N GLU A 55 -8.87 -3.07 8.54
CA GLU A 55 -9.55 -3.79 7.46
C GLU A 55 -8.55 -4.60 6.62
N LEU A 56 -7.64 -5.28 7.32
CA LEU A 56 -6.61 -6.14 6.73
C LEU A 56 -6.87 -7.59 7.11
N THR A 57 -6.32 -8.53 6.35
CA THR A 57 -6.36 -9.93 6.73
C THR A 57 -5.33 -10.22 7.82
N VAL A 58 -5.61 -11.24 8.66
CA VAL A 58 -4.66 -11.70 9.68
C VAL A 58 -3.31 -12.08 9.05
N GLU A 59 -3.33 -12.69 7.87
CA GLU A 59 -2.12 -13.03 7.10
C GLU A 59 -1.31 -11.79 6.72
N GLN A 60 -1.96 -10.73 6.23
CA GLN A 60 -1.30 -9.46 5.88
C GLN A 60 -0.65 -8.81 7.10
N VAL A 61 -1.34 -8.82 8.25
CA VAL A 61 -0.81 -8.28 9.52
C VAL A 61 0.37 -9.11 10.01
N GLN A 62 0.29 -10.45 9.93
CA GLN A 62 1.40 -11.33 10.30
C GLN A 62 2.62 -11.15 9.39
N GLN A 63 2.41 -11.02 8.08
CA GLN A 63 3.48 -10.76 7.11
C GLN A 63 4.15 -9.40 7.39
N ALA A 64 3.38 -8.35 7.68
CA ALA A 64 3.92 -7.04 8.04
C ALA A 64 4.74 -7.06 9.34
N ALA A 65 4.29 -7.83 10.33
CA ALA A 65 5.03 -8.04 11.58
C ALA A 65 6.35 -8.80 11.37
N GLN A 66 6.35 -9.82 10.51
CA GLN A 66 7.54 -10.61 10.20
C GLN A 66 8.53 -9.88 9.30
N ASN A 67 8.07 -9.14 8.28
CA ASN A 67 8.96 -8.41 7.37
C ASN A 67 9.78 -7.33 8.07
N GLN A 68 9.24 -6.63 9.08
CA GLN A 68 10.04 -5.67 9.87
C GLN A 68 11.14 -6.35 10.70
N SER A 69 10.92 -7.57 11.19
CA SER A 69 11.96 -8.32 11.89
C SER A 69 13.15 -8.70 10.99
N ILE A 70 12.90 -8.80 9.67
CA ILE A 70 13.92 -9.06 8.64
C ILE A 70 14.57 -7.75 8.19
N GLN A 71 13.81 -6.68 7.97
CA GLN A 71 14.33 -5.36 7.56
C GLN A 71 15.19 -4.66 8.63
N ASN A 72 14.98 -4.94 9.92
CA ASN A 72 15.84 -4.41 11.00
C ASN A 72 17.15 -5.20 11.19
N ARG A 73 17.43 -6.20 10.36
CA ARG A 73 18.63 -7.05 10.43
C ARG A 73 19.63 -6.86 9.27
N GLU A 74 19.40 -5.89 8.39
CA GLU A 74 20.34 -5.43 7.36
C GLU A 74 20.90 -4.04 7.71
#